data_AF-A0A1B8WMX1-F1
#
_entry.id   AF-A0A1B8WMX1-F1
#
_cell.length_a   1.000
_cell.length_b   1.000
_cell.length_c   1.000
_cell.angle_alpha   90.00
_cell.angle_beta   90.00
_cell.angle_gamma   90.00
#
_symmetry.space_group_name_H-M   'P 1'
#
loop_
_entity.id
_entity.type
_entity.pdbx_description
1 polymer ?
#
loop_
_entity_poly.entity_id
_entity_poly.type
_entity_poly.pdbx_seq_one_letter_code
_entity_poly.pdbx_strand_id
1 'polypeptide(L)'
;MQGPQGPQGPQGERGATGTVIIPDIIILPTVQRYFHVITEDTQTQVTFPANAFTNDEGTPITAFLDIGPNSYSNLYINGILQEGGIYLLNESALTIIFNNQDIFSGTPIIIEIVRFLAQVIA
;
A
#
# COMPACT_ATOMS: atom_id res chain seq x y z
N MET A 1 45.89 -57.19 -27.11
CA MET A 1 44.60 -56.55 -27.43
C MET A 1 43.72 -56.68 -26.21
N GLN A 2 43.20 -55.57 -25.66
CA GLN A 2 42.29 -55.60 -24.52
C GLN A 2 40.89 -56.01 -25.01
N GLY A 3 40.21 -56.88 -24.27
CA GLY A 3 38.87 -57.38 -24.62
C GLY A 3 37.83 -56.26 -24.65
N PRO A 4 36.69 -56.47 -25.35
CA PRO A 4 35.63 -55.47 -25.41
C PRO A 4 35.08 -55.18 -24.01
N GLN A 5 34.73 -53.91 -23.77
CA GLN A 5 34.08 -53.50 -22.53
C GLN A 5 32.73 -54.21 -22.36
N GLY A 6 32.43 -54.65 -21.14
CA GLY A 6 31.16 -55.29 -20.81
C GLY A 6 29.96 -54.34 -20.98
N PRO A 7 28.73 -54.90 -21.04
CA PRO A 7 27.52 -54.09 -21.17
C PRO A 7 27.33 -53.18 -19.95
N GLN A 8 26.69 -52.04 -20.17
CA GLN A 8 26.29 -51.14 -19.09
C GLN A 8 25.31 -51.84 -18.15
N GLY A 9 25.47 -51.65 -16.84
CA GLY A 9 24.55 -52.17 -15.82
C GLY A 9 23.15 -51.57 -15.92
N PRO A 10 22.15 -52.17 -15.24
CA PRO A 10 20.78 -51.66 -15.26
C PRO A 10 20.70 -50.24 -14.66
N GLN A 11 19.74 -49.45 -15.13
CA GLN A 11 19.42 -48.16 -14.54
C GLN A 11 18.93 -48.36 -13.09
N GLY A 12 19.39 -47.51 -12.16
CA GLY A 12 18.95 -47.53 -10.77
C GLY A 12 17.47 -47.18 -10.60
N GLU A 13 16.90 -47.54 -9.44
CA GLU A 13 15.50 -47.25 -9.13
C GLU A 13 15.22 -45.73 -9.14
N ARG A 14 14.02 -45.36 -9.58
CA ARG A 14 13.55 -43.98 -9.49
C ARG A 14 13.41 -43.61 -8.01
N GLY A 15 13.96 -42.47 -7.60
CA GLY A 15 13.78 -41.94 -6.25
C GLY A 15 12.31 -41.68 -5.89
N ALA A 16 12.01 -41.66 -4.59
CA ALA A 16 10.66 -41.37 -4.10
C ALA A 16 10.17 -39.99 -4.58
N THR A 17 8.88 -39.88 -4.90
CA THR A 17 8.26 -38.60 -5.20
C THR A 17 8.13 -37.78 -3.91
N GLY A 18 8.54 -36.51 -3.93
CA GLY A 18 8.37 -35.59 -2.81
C GLY A 18 6.91 -35.21 -2.59
N THR A 19 6.55 -34.87 -1.35
CA THR A 19 5.21 -34.37 -1.02
C THR A 19 5.03 -32.94 -1.50
N VAL A 20 3.89 -32.63 -2.13
CA VAL A 20 3.49 -31.25 -2.44
C VAL A 20 2.68 -30.70 -1.27
N ILE A 21 3.15 -29.62 -0.64
CA ILE A 21 2.37 -28.86 0.34
C ILE A 21 1.85 -27.60 -0.35
N ILE A 22 0.53 -27.45 -0.38
CA ILE A 22 -0.14 -26.24 -0.85
C ILE A 22 -0.71 -25.55 0.39
N PRO A 23 -0.17 -24.40 0.82
CA PRO A 23 -0.67 -23.71 1.99
C PRO A 23 -1.96 -22.94 1.66
N ASP A 24 -2.80 -22.76 2.68
CA ASP A 24 -3.92 -21.83 2.61
C ASP A 24 -3.41 -20.39 2.81
N ILE A 25 -4.00 -19.43 2.09
CA ILE A 25 -3.64 -18.01 2.18
C ILE A 25 -4.87 -17.21 2.60
N ILE A 26 -4.73 -16.39 3.65
CA ILE A 26 -5.72 -15.37 4.04
C ILE A 26 -5.19 -13.98 3.70
N ILE A 27 -6.03 -13.13 3.11
CA ILE A 27 -5.75 -11.71 2.89
C ILE A 27 -6.55 -10.87 3.89
N LEU A 28 -5.85 -10.10 4.72
CA LEU A 28 -6.43 -9.25 5.75
C LEU A 28 -6.23 -7.77 5.37
N PRO A 29 -7.30 -7.03 5.02
CA PRO A 29 -7.21 -5.60 4.79
C PRO A 29 -7.24 -4.82 6.12
N THR A 30 -6.46 -3.75 6.21
CA THR A 30 -6.61 -2.67 7.19
C THR A 30 -6.92 -1.36 6.49
N VAL A 31 -7.64 -0.47 7.17
CA VAL A 31 -7.99 0.85 6.66
C VAL A 31 -7.63 1.89 7.71
N GLN A 32 -6.97 2.95 7.28
CA GLN A 32 -6.72 4.17 8.05
C GLN A 32 -7.37 5.34 7.35
N ARG A 33 -8.05 6.21 8.10
CA ARG A 33 -8.61 7.46 7.57
C ARG A 33 -8.09 8.65 8.35
N TYR A 34 -7.75 9.69 7.62
CA TYR A 34 -7.18 10.91 8.15
C TYR A 34 -7.93 12.13 7.65
N PHE A 35 -8.21 13.06 8.55
CA PHE A 35 -9.09 14.19 8.31
C PHE A 35 -8.34 15.50 8.55
N HIS A 36 -8.52 16.47 7.64
CA HIS A 36 -8.04 17.83 7.80
C HIS A 36 -9.05 18.82 7.22
N VAL A 37 -9.13 20.02 7.79
CA VAL A 37 -9.91 21.12 7.22
C VAL A 37 -8.93 22.22 6.85
N ILE A 38 -8.96 22.61 5.58
CA ILE A 38 -8.11 23.69 5.07
C ILE A 38 -8.48 24.99 5.78
N THR A 39 -7.49 25.69 6.33
CA THR A 39 -7.71 26.91 7.13
C THR A 39 -7.56 28.19 6.32
N GLU A 40 -6.89 28.16 5.17
CA GLU A 40 -6.58 29.33 4.34
C GLU A 40 -6.80 29.00 2.86
N ASP A 41 -7.19 30.00 2.09
CA ASP A 41 -7.37 29.84 0.64
C ASP A 41 -6.04 29.48 -0.05
N THR A 42 -6.07 28.54 -1.00
CA THR A 42 -4.89 28.07 -1.73
C THR A 42 -5.22 27.72 -3.18
N GLN A 43 -4.25 27.91 -4.09
CA GLN A 43 -4.48 27.84 -5.54
C GLN A 43 -3.41 27.07 -6.33
N THR A 44 -2.31 26.67 -5.70
CA THR A 44 -1.14 26.11 -6.43
C THR A 44 -0.73 24.76 -5.91
N GLN A 45 0.14 24.75 -4.91
CA GLN A 45 0.66 23.56 -4.25
C GLN A 45 0.68 23.84 -2.77
N VAL A 46 0.20 22.87 -1.99
CA VAL A 46 0.24 22.93 -0.54
C VAL A 46 0.78 21.62 0.00
N THR A 47 1.55 21.72 1.06
CA THR A 47 2.02 20.56 1.81
C THR A 47 1.48 20.65 3.22
N PHE A 48 0.71 19.65 3.62
CA PHE A 48 0.19 19.50 4.96
C PHE A 48 1.03 18.45 5.71
N PRO A 49 1.67 18.82 6.83
CA PRO A 49 2.35 17.84 7.67
C PRO A 49 1.33 16.88 8.30
N ALA A 50 1.75 15.67 8.66
CA ALA A 50 0.88 14.66 9.27
C ALA A 50 0.18 15.19 10.52
N ASN A 51 0.86 15.99 11.35
CA ASN A 51 0.27 16.59 12.56
C ASN A 51 -0.82 17.64 12.31
N ALA A 52 -1.11 17.99 11.05
CA ALA A 52 -2.30 18.75 10.68
C ALA A 52 -3.57 17.89 10.64
N PHE A 53 -3.44 16.56 10.65
CA PHE A 53 -4.55 15.62 10.49
C PHE A 53 -4.94 14.96 11.81
N THR A 54 -6.19 14.54 11.87
CA THR A 54 -6.72 13.66 12.91
C THR A 54 -7.11 12.30 12.35
N ASN A 55 -7.17 11.28 13.20
CA ASN A 55 -7.69 9.96 12.87
C ASN A 55 -9.22 9.86 13.12
N ASP A 56 -9.77 8.65 13.00
CA ASP A 56 -11.20 8.37 13.21
C ASP A 56 -11.68 8.68 14.65
N GLU A 57 -10.79 8.65 15.65
CA GLU A 57 -11.09 9.05 17.02
C GLU A 57 -10.97 10.57 17.25
N GLY A 58 -10.64 11.35 16.22
CA GLY A 58 -10.40 12.78 16.32
C GLY A 58 -9.06 13.13 17.00
N THR A 59 -8.16 12.17 17.15
CA THR A 59 -6.84 12.37 17.76
C THR A 59 -5.84 12.84 16.71
N PRO A 60 -5.02 13.87 16.99
CA PRO A 60 -3.94 14.28 16.10
C PRO A 60 -2.95 13.15 15.85
N ILE A 61 -2.51 13.00 14.60
CA ILE A 61 -1.53 11.97 14.23
C ILE A 61 -0.12 12.56 14.13
N THR A 62 0.92 11.72 14.22
CA THR A 62 2.31 12.15 13.98
C THR A 62 2.87 11.61 12.66
N ALA A 63 2.21 10.60 12.09
CA ALA A 63 2.55 10.02 10.80
C ALA A 63 1.32 9.38 10.14
N PHE A 64 1.31 9.33 8.82
CA PHE A 64 0.40 8.50 8.03
C PHE A 64 0.90 7.06 8.06
N LEU A 65 0.11 6.16 8.62
CA LEU A 65 0.46 4.75 8.77
C LEU A 65 0.02 3.93 7.55
N ASP A 66 0.45 2.68 7.49
CA ASP A 66 0.03 1.71 6.47
C ASP A 66 0.39 2.05 5.01
N ILE A 67 1.25 3.05 4.78
CA ILE A 67 1.88 3.34 3.48
C ILE A 67 2.89 2.24 3.14
N GLY A 68 2.88 1.73 1.91
CA GLY A 68 3.83 0.73 1.46
C GLY A 68 3.43 0.02 0.15
N PRO A 69 4.20 -0.98 -0.29
CA PRO A 69 3.97 -1.67 -1.56
C PRO A 69 2.67 -2.50 -1.61
N ASN A 70 2.11 -2.86 -0.46
CA ASN A 70 0.85 -3.60 -0.34
C ASN A 70 -0.31 -2.69 0.08
N SER A 71 -0.23 -1.40 -0.21
CA SER A 71 -1.31 -0.47 0.05
C SER A 71 -1.57 0.47 -1.11
N TYR A 72 -2.76 1.06 -1.10
CA TYR A 72 -3.08 2.22 -1.91
C TYR A 72 -3.65 3.31 -1.01
N SER A 73 -3.65 4.54 -1.51
CA SER A 73 -4.30 5.67 -0.88
C SER A 73 -5.30 6.30 -1.82
N ASN A 74 -6.36 6.87 -1.25
CA ASN A 74 -7.32 7.73 -1.93
C ASN A 74 -7.31 9.09 -1.23
N LEU A 75 -7.26 10.16 -2.03
CA LEU A 75 -7.47 11.51 -1.55
C LEU A 75 -8.88 11.96 -1.93
N TYR A 76 -9.63 12.47 -0.96
CA TYR A 76 -10.91 13.12 -1.18
C TYR A 76 -10.81 14.58 -0.77
N ILE A 77 -11.31 15.47 -1.64
CA ILE A 77 -11.41 16.89 -1.38
C ILE A 77 -12.88 17.27 -1.51
N ASN A 78 -13.45 17.86 -0.46
CA ASN A 78 -14.88 18.18 -0.39
C ASN A 78 -15.79 16.96 -0.71
N GLY A 79 -15.36 15.76 -0.32
CA GLY A 79 -16.06 14.51 -0.60
C GLY A 79 -15.87 13.94 -2.02
N ILE A 80 -15.08 14.58 -2.88
CA ILE A 80 -14.81 14.13 -4.26
C ILE A 80 -13.47 13.40 -4.32
N LEU A 81 -13.47 12.17 -4.83
CA LEU A 81 -12.24 11.41 -5.08
C LEU A 81 -11.35 12.13 -6.09
N GLN A 82 -10.07 12.25 -5.75
CA GLN A 82 -9.05 12.88 -6.58
C GLN A 82 -8.23 11.85 -7.35
N GLU A 83 -7.71 12.27 -8.50
CA GLU A 83 -6.80 11.46 -9.30
C GLU A 83 -5.46 11.24 -8.57
N GLY A 84 -4.89 10.03 -8.66
CA GLY A 84 -3.63 9.71 -7.99
C GLY A 84 -2.41 10.55 -8.44
N GLY A 85 -2.51 11.21 -9.60
CA GLY A 85 -1.44 12.06 -10.15
C GLY A 85 -1.37 13.47 -9.55
N ILE A 86 -2.37 13.89 -8.77
CA ILE A 86 -2.44 15.27 -8.25
C ILE A 86 -1.93 15.41 -6.80
N TYR A 87 -1.46 14.32 -6.19
CA TYR A 87 -0.92 14.38 -4.84
C TYR A 87 0.23 13.42 -4.62
N LEU A 88 1.08 13.76 -3.66
CA LEU A 88 2.13 12.91 -3.14
C LEU A 88 1.86 12.68 -1.65
N LEU A 89 1.85 11.43 -1.25
CA LEU A 89 1.66 11.02 0.14
C LEU A 89 2.87 10.22 0.62
N ASN A 90 3.40 10.60 1.77
CA ASN A 90 4.39 9.84 2.52
C ASN A 90 4.03 9.86 4.01
N GLU A 91 4.78 9.17 4.85
CA GLU A 91 4.48 9.07 6.29
C GLU A 91 4.41 10.44 7.00
N SER A 92 5.13 11.45 6.52
CA SER A 92 5.26 12.74 7.20
C SER A 92 4.34 13.83 6.65
N ALA A 93 3.87 13.73 5.40
CA ALA A 93 3.11 14.80 4.77
C ALA A 93 2.27 14.34 3.57
N LEU A 94 1.19 15.09 3.33
CA LEU A 94 0.44 15.12 2.09
C LEU A 94 0.82 16.39 1.32
N THR A 95 1.23 16.26 0.06
CA THR A 95 1.38 17.38 -0.87
C THR A 95 0.32 17.28 -1.95
N ILE A 96 -0.47 18.33 -2.16
CA ILE A 96 -1.49 18.40 -3.22
C ILE A 96 -1.08 19.43 -4.26
N ILE A 97 -1.28 19.10 -5.53
CA ILE A 97 -1.03 19.94 -6.70
C ILE A 97 -2.40 20.32 -7.27
N PHE A 98 -2.85 21.55 -7.02
CA PHE A 98 -4.20 21.99 -7.38
C PHE A 98 -4.35 22.42 -8.84
N ASN A 99 -3.27 22.48 -9.64
CA ASN A 99 -3.32 22.85 -11.06
C ASN A 99 -4.16 24.12 -11.33
N ASN A 100 -3.98 25.17 -10.51
CA ASN A 100 -4.73 26.43 -10.58
C ASN A 100 -6.24 26.30 -10.27
N GLN A 101 -6.64 25.26 -9.54
CA GLN A 101 -7.97 25.16 -8.93
C GLN A 101 -7.96 25.87 -7.57
N ASP A 102 -8.91 26.76 -7.36
CA ASP A 102 -9.09 27.42 -6.07
C ASP A 102 -9.67 26.42 -5.05
N ILE A 103 -9.03 26.36 -3.89
CA ILE A 103 -9.54 25.63 -2.74
C ILE A 103 -9.68 26.63 -1.60
N PHE A 104 -10.90 26.75 -1.10
CA PHE A 104 -11.25 27.72 -0.09
C PHE A 104 -11.06 27.17 1.32
N SER A 105 -10.79 28.07 2.26
CA SER A 105 -10.88 27.79 3.69
C SER A 105 -12.21 27.10 4.05
N GLY A 106 -12.15 26.13 4.95
CA GLY A 106 -13.27 25.27 5.34
C GLY A 106 -13.44 24.01 4.48
N THR A 107 -12.67 23.85 3.39
CA THR A 107 -12.75 22.65 2.55
C THR A 107 -12.20 21.42 3.30
N PRO A 108 -12.97 20.33 3.44
CA PRO A 108 -12.49 19.12 4.10
C PRO A 108 -11.62 18.28 3.16
N ILE A 109 -10.54 17.74 3.71
CA ILE A 109 -9.66 16.74 3.10
C ILE A 109 -9.81 15.44 3.89
N ILE A 110 -9.95 14.33 3.16
CA ILE A 110 -9.89 12.98 3.71
C ILE A 110 -8.83 12.20 2.95
N ILE A 111 -7.94 11.52 3.68
CA ILE A 111 -7.07 10.50 3.12
C ILE A 111 -7.57 9.15 3.63
N GLU A 112 -7.75 8.20 2.73
CA GLU A 112 -8.00 6.81 3.06
C GLU A 112 -6.82 5.97 2.60
N ILE A 113 -6.25 5.16 3.49
CA ILE A 113 -5.15 4.25 3.18
C ILE A 113 -5.62 2.85 3.46
N VAL A 114 -5.57 1.98 2.45
CA VAL A 114 -5.97 0.58 2.55
C VAL A 114 -4.74 -0.29 2.34
N ARG A 115 -4.41 -1.13 3.31
CA ARG A 115 -3.27 -2.05 3.27
C ARG A 115 -3.73 -3.49 3.33
N PHE A 116 -3.04 -4.37 2.61
CA PHE A 116 -3.31 -5.80 2.60
C PHE A 116 -2.15 -6.58 3.21
N LEU A 117 -2.46 -7.49 4.14
CA LEU A 117 -1.53 -8.45 4.70
C LEU A 117 -1.90 -9.86 4.20
N ALA A 118 -0.92 -10.57 3.65
CA ALA A 118 -1.07 -12.00 3.33
C ALA A 118 -0.54 -12.84 4.50
N GLN A 119 -1.38 -13.73 5.02
CA GLN A 119 -1.02 -14.71 6.02
C GLN A 119 -1.05 -16.10 5.40
N VAL A 120 0.08 -16.81 5.50
CA VAL A 120 0.20 -18.22 5.12
C VAL A 120 -0.20 -19.06 6.33
N ILE A 121 -1.16 -19.96 6.13
CA ILE A 121 -1.57 -20.95 7.14
C ILE A 121 -0.96 -22.28 6.73
N ALA A 122 -0.17 -22.85 7.64
CA ALA A 122 0.49 -24.14 7.49
C ALA A 122 -0.15 -25.18 8.42
#